data_AF-A0A0V7ZPT8-F1
#
_entry.id   AF-A0A0V7ZPT8-F1
#
_cell.length_a   1.000
_cell.length_b   1.000
_cell.length_c   1.000
_cell.angle_alpha   90.00
_cell.angle_beta   90.00
_cell.angle_gamma   90.00
#
_symmetry.space_group_name_H-M   'P 1'
#
loop_
_entity.id
_entity.type
_entity.pdbx_description
1 polymer ?
#
loop_
_entity_poly.entity_id
_entity_poly.type
_entity_poly.pdbx_seq_one_letter_code
_entity_poly.pdbx_strand_id
1 'polypeptide(L)'
;MFLVSSTTIVTLIVNPTFANSRPAQCVSPMTNTPGNIRYTGDCIPRPLWINPNYGSNYARFMRVAIKSAVNKYDYDTAIINFYRAQEISGYRDPEVRRGLLGAVMAKAIKKTPVPGYSHPRIWLLITGEYYDER
;
A
#
# COMPACT_ATOMS: atom_id res chain seq x y z
N MET A 1 -38.52 -11.77 -54.60
CA MET A 1 -37.74 -12.80 -53.91
C MET A 1 -36.77 -12.07 -52.98
N PHE A 2 -37.12 -11.92 -51.71
CA PHE A 2 -36.32 -11.17 -50.72
C PHE A 2 -35.73 -12.18 -49.73
N LEU A 3 -34.39 -12.25 -49.68
CA LEU A 3 -33.64 -13.05 -48.71
C LEU A 3 -33.68 -12.34 -47.36
N VAL A 4 -34.35 -12.94 -46.38
CA VAL A 4 -34.33 -12.49 -44.99
C VAL A 4 -33.20 -13.25 -44.29
N SER A 5 -32.08 -12.58 -44.06
CA SER A 5 -30.97 -13.14 -43.28
C SER A 5 -31.29 -13.06 -41.79
N SER A 6 -31.59 -14.20 -41.18
CA SER A 6 -31.78 -14.32 -39.72
C SER A 6 -30.43 -14.16 -39.02
N THR A 7 -30.23 -13.03 -38.33
CA THR A 7 -29.11 -12.85 -37.40
C THR A 7 -29.46 -13.48 -36.05
N THR A 8 -28.81 -14.60 -35.73
CA THR A 8 -28.89 -15.24 -34.42
C THR A 8 -28.17 -14.37 -33.39
N ILE A 9 -28.94 -13.74 -32.49
CA ILE A 9 -28.39 -13.04 -31.33
C ILE A 9 -28.01 -14.11 -30.29
N VAL A 10 -26.71 -14.42 -30.21
CA VAL A 10 -26.18 -15.23 -29.10
C VAL A 10 -26.16 -14.33 -27.86
N THR A 11 -27.20 -14.46 -27.04
CA THR A 11 -27.22 -13.86 -25.70
C THR A 11 -26.26 -14.65 -24.83
N LEU A 12 -25.10 -14.06 -24.53
CA LEU A 12 -24.19 -14.53 -23.51
C LEU A 12 -24.87 -14.40 -22.14
N ILE A 13 -25.48 -15.49 -21.69
CA ILE A 13 -25.92 -15.63 -20.29
C ILE A 13 -24.64 -15.84 -19.47
N VAL A 14 -24.13 -14.75 -18.88
CA VAL A 14 -23.04 -14.84 -17.92
C VAL A 14 -23.62 -15.42 -16.63
N ASN A 15 -23.39 -16.72 -16.42
CA ASN A 15 -23.69 -17.39 -15.16
C ASN A 15 -23.02 -16.64 -14.01
N PRO A 16 -23.75 -16.12 -13.01
CA PRO A 16 -23.15 -15.51 -11.84
C PRO A 16 -22.79 -16.62 -10.86
N THR A 17 -21.78 -17.41 -11.19
CA THR A 17 -21.23 -18.40 -10.27
C THR A 17 -19.85 -17.98 -9.81
N PHE A 18 -19.80 -17.52 -8.55
CA PHE A 18 -18.65 -17.54 -7.67
C PHE A 18 -17.38 -16.84 -8.14
N ALA A 19 -17.35 -15.50 -8.05
CA ALA A 19 -16.11 -14.82 -7.73
C ALA A 19 -16.03 -14.70 -6.21
N ASN A 20 -15.44 -15.70 -5.55
CA ASN A 20 -14.83 -15.50 -4.24
C ASN A 20 -13.85 -14.33 -4.41
N SER A 21 -14.26 -13.14 -3.96
CA SER A 21 -13.60 -11.86 -4.18
C SER A 21 -12.31 -11.78 -3.37
N ARG A 22 -11.31 -12.58 -3.75
CA ARG A 22 -9.92 -12.23 -3.48
C ARG A 22 -9.70 -10.91 -4.20
N PRO A 23 -9.33 -9.81 -3.50
CA PRO A 23 -9.06 -8.56 -4.18
C PRO A 23 -8.03 -8.84 -5.28
N ALA A 24 -8.29 -8.37 -6.49
CA ALA A 24 -7.36 -8.53 -7.59
C ALA A 24 -5.99 -8.00 -7.15
N GLN A 25 -4.96 -8.84 -7.30
CA GLN A 25 -3.60 -8.48 -6.92
C GLN A 25 -3.02 -7.57 -8.00
N CYS A 26 -2.34 -6.50 -7.59
CA CYS A 26 -1.67 -5.56 -8.48
C CYS A 26 -0.26 -5.27 -8.00
N VAL A 27 0.55 -4.63 -8.84
CA VAL A 27 1.85 -4.08 -8.42
C VAL A 27 1.67 -2.58 -8.22
N SER A 28 1.91 -2.11 -7.00
CA SER A 28 1.75 -0.69 -6.68
C SER A 28 2.83 0.11 -7.41
N PRO A 29 2.48 1.08 -8.29
CA PRO A 29 3.47 1.85 -9.02
C PRO A 29 4.34 2.72 -8.09
N MET A 30 3.86 3.01 -6.87
CA MET A 30 4.60 3.78 -5.88
C MET A 30 5.69 2.98 -5.17
N THR A 31 5.53 1.67 -5.04
CA THR A 31 6.44 0.82 -4.24
C THR A 31 7.08 -0.31 -5.03
N ASN A 32 6.56 -0.59 -6.23
CA ASN A 32 6.83 -1.80 -7.00
C ASN A 32 6.63 -3.10 -6.19
N THR A 33 5.69 -3.09 -5.24
CA THR A 33 5.35 -4.24 -4.39
C THR A 33 3.91 -4.71 -4.62
N PRO A 34 3.60 -5.99 -4.34
CA PRO A 34 2.24 -6.50 -4.41
C PRO A 34 1.28 -5.70 -3.53
N GLY A 35 0.17 -5.32 -4.12
CA GLY A 35 -0.92 -4.56 -3.54
C GLY A 35 -2.28 -5.17 -3.85
N ASN A 36 -3.32 -4.47 -3.45
CA ASN A 36 -4.70 -4.82 -3.74
C ASN A 36 -5.34 -3.73 -4.60
N ILE A 37 -6.05 -4.13 -5.65
CA ILE A 37 -6.88 -3.21 -6.45
C ILE A 37 -8.14 -2.88 -5.65
N ARG A 38 -8.44 -1.58 -5.50
CA ARG A 38 -9.72 -1.12 -4.93
C ARG A 38 -10.82 -1.02 -5.97
N TYR A 39 -12.05 -0.81 -5.50
CA TYR A 39 -13.20 -0.46 -6.33
C TYR A 39 -12.97 0.76 -7.23
N THR A 40 -12.07 1.67 -6.85
CA THR A 40 -11.67 2.84 -7.66
C THR A 40 -10.66 2.52 -8.77
N GLY A 41 -10.15 1.27 -8.84
CA GLY A 41 -9.09 0.86 -9.77
C GLY A 41 -7.66 1.14 -9.27
N ASP A 42 -7.51 1.85 -8.15
CA ASP A 42 -6.18 2.17 -7.60
C ASP A 42 -5.50 0.95 -6.98
N CYS A 43 -4.20 0.80 -7.26
CA CYS A 43 -3.37 -0.23 -6.64
C CYS A 43 -2.75 0.26 -5.34
N ILE A 44 -3.25 -0.26 -4.21
CA ILE A 44 -2.75 0.12 -2.89
C ILE A 44 -1.75 -0.92 -2.40
N PRO A 45 -0.52 -0.50 -2.04
CA PRO A 45 0.48 -1.41 -1.49
C PRO A 45 -0.02 -2.05 -0.19
N ARG A 46 0.46 -3.25 0.13
CA ARG A 46 0.12 -3.90 1.41
C ARG A 46 0.73 -3.14 2.60
N PRO A 47 0.14 -3.26 3.81
CA PRO A 47 0.77 -2.75 5.03
C PRO A 47 2.21 -3.25 5.19
N LEU A 48 3.03 -2.51 5.94
CA LEU A 48 4.38 -2.95 6.29
C LEU A 48 4.34 -4.30 7.03
N TRP A 49 5.05 -5.27 6.47
CA TRP A 49 5.18 -6.58 7.11
C TRP A 49 6.30 -6.55 8.15
N ILE A 50 6.03 -7.14 9.32
CA ILE A 50 7.02 -7.25 10.39
C ILE A 50 7.54 -8.69 10.37
N ASN A 51 8.70 -8.88 9.76
CA ASN A 51 9.33 -10.19 9.68
C ASN A 51 9.72 -10.72 11.08
N PRO A 52 9.13 -11.83 11.55
CA PRO A 52 9.43 -12.36 12.88
C PRO A 52 10.86 -12.90 13.02
N ASN A 53 11.53 -13.24 11.91
CA ASN A 53 12.86 -13.85 11.91
C ASN A 53 13.96 -12.90 12.44
N TYR A 54 13.73 -11.59 12.42
CA TYR A 54 14.66 -10.59 12.96
C TYR A 54 14.50 -10.36 14.48
N GLY A 55 13.59 -11.08 15.13
CA GLY A 55 13.45 -11.09 16.59
C GLY A 55 12.62 -9.95 17.17
N SER A 56 12.49 -9.96 18.50
CA SER A 56 11.56 -9.10 19.24
C SER A 56 11.93 -7.61 19.19
N ASN A 57 13.22 -7.27 19.20
CA ASN A 57 13.68 -5.88 19.13
C ASN A 57 13.35 -5.24 17.77
N TYR A 58 13.60 -5.95 16.67
CA TYR A 58 13.19 -5.52 15.33
C TYR A 58 11.68 -5.29 15.29
N ALA A 59 10.90 -6.27 15.75
CA ALA A 59 9.45 -6.17 15.74
C ALA A 59 8.94 -5.00 16.59
N ARG A 60 9.58 -4.73 17.74
CA ARG A 60 9.27 -3.56 18.57
C ARG A 60 9.55 -2.26 17.81
N PHE A 61 10.72 -2.12 17.20
CA PHE A 61 11.09 -0.91 16.47
C PHE A 61 10.17 -0.67 15.27
N MET A 62 9.87 -1.70 14.49
CA MET A 62 8.90 -1.60 13.39
C MET A 62 7.52 -1.13 13.87
N ARG A 63 6.98 -1.72 14.94
CA ARG A 63 5.67 -1.31 15.49
C ARG A 63 5.66 0.13 15.98
N VAL A 64 6.72 0.55 16.69
CA VAL A 64 6.84 1.94 17.16
C VAL A 64 6.95 2.89 15.96
N ALA A 65 7.77 2.54 14.97
CA ALA A 65 7.96 3.36 13.78
C ALA A 65 6.64 3.57 13.01
N ILE A 66 5.94 2.47 12.73
CA ILE A 66 4.62 2.49 12.09
C ILE A 66 3.66 3.34 12.93
N LYS A 67 3.51 3.05 14.22
CA LYS A 67 2.58 3.77 15.10
C LYS A 67 2.86 5.27 15.17
N SER A 68 4.13 5.68 15.17
CA SER A 68 4.52 7.09 15.21
C SER A 68 4.24 7.80 13.89
N ALA A 69 4.56 7.18 12.75
CA ALA A 69 4.29 7.75 11.43
C ALA A 69 2.80 7.88 11.14
N VAL A 70 2.06 6.83 11.50
CA VAL A 70 0.63 6.67 11.29
C VAL A 70 -0.09 7.51 12.35
N ASN A 71 -0.30 7.00 13.54
CA ASN A 71 -1.26 7.59 14.46
C ASN A 71 -0.88 8.97 15.03
N LYS A 72 0.41 9.33 14.97
CA LYS A 72 0.93 10.55 15.61
C LYS A 72 1.47 11.58 14.64
N TYR A 73 1.62 11.25 13.36
CA TYR A 73 2.34 12.09 12.38
C TYR A 73 3.72 12.55 12.88
N ASP A 74 4.35 11.72 13.74
CA ASP A 74 5.65 11.94 14.36
C ASP A 74 6.70 11.18 13.55
N TYR A 75 7.07 11.82 12.44
CA TYR A 75 7.97 11.24 11.45
C TYR A 75 9.43 11.16 11.94
N ASP A 76 9.83 12.02 12.87
CA ASP A 76 11.17 11.96 13.47
C ASP A 76 11.34 10.68 14.29
N THR A 77 10.39 10.40 15.19
CA THR A 77 10.39 9.14 15.94
C THR A 77 10.25 7.94 15.01
N ALA A 78 9.46 8.05 13.95
CA ALA A 78 9.31 6.96 12.97
C ALA A 78 10.63 6.63 12.27
N ILE A 79 11.30 7.64 11.71
CA ILE A 79 12.58 7.49 11.01
C ILE A 79 13.64 6.87 11.93
N ILE A 80 13.77 7.36 13.16
CA ILE A 80 14.73 6.82 14.14
C ILE A 80 14.48 5.33 14.40
N ASN A 81 13.22 4.93 14.59
CA ASN A 81 12.90 3.54 14.88
C ASN A 81 13.02 2.64 13.65
N PHE A 82 12.75 3.14 12.44
CA PHE A 82 13.06 2.39 11.23
C PHE A 82 14.58 2.19 11.05
N TYR A 83 15.42 3.20 11.33
CA TYR A 83 16.88 3.00 11.34
C TYR A 83 17.32 1.95 12.36
N ARG A 84 16.77 1.97 13.58
CA ARG A 84 17.04 0.92 14.58
C ARG A 84 16.59 -0.48 14.12
N ALA A 85 15.49 -0.58 13.38
CA ALA A 85 15.08 -1.84 12.76
C ALA A 85 16.04 -2.26 11.63
N GLN A 86 16.58 -1.30 10.88
CA GLN A 86 17.57 -1.52 9.83
C GLN A 86 18.90 -2.03 10.38
N GLU A 87 19.35 -1.56 11.54
CA GLU A 87 20.55 -2.05 12.21
C GLU A 87 20.46 -3.55 12.54
N ILE A 88 19.25 -4.08 12.74
CA ILE A 88 19.01 -5.51 13.02
C ILE A 88 18.81 -6.33 11.75
N SER A 89 17.99 -5.83 10.82
CA SER A 89 17.58 -6.56 9.61
C SER A 89 18.54 -6.40 8.42
N GLY A 90 19.40 -5.39 8.46
CA GLY A 90 20.30 -4.99 7.39
C GLY A 90 19.66 -4.08 6.34
N TYR A 91 20.50 -3.42 5.54
CA TYR A 91 20.10 -2.46 4.49
C TYR A 91 19.22 -3.06 3.37
N ARG A 92 19.16 -4.39 3.27
CA ARG A 92 18.38 -5.10 2.24
C ARG A 92 16.95 -5.42 2.65
N ASP A 93 16.54 -5.17 3.89
CA ASP A 93 15.15 -5.36 4.31
C ASP A 93 14.21 -4.44 3.50
N PRO A 94 13.35 -5.01 2.64
CA PRO A 94 12.48 -4.23 1.78
C PRO A 94 11.41 -3.48 2.57
N GLU A 95 10.95 -4.00 3.70
CA GLU A 95 9.90 -3.40 4.53
C GLU A 95 10.46 -2.18 5.28
N VAL A 96 11.63 -2.32 5.89
CA VAL A 96 12.31 -1.18 6.54
C VAL A 96 12.62 -0.07 5.54
N ARG A 97 13.11 -0.42 4.34
CA ARG A 97 13.41 0.57 3.30
C ARG A 97 12.15 1.31 2.84
N ARG A 98 11.05 0.58 2.66
CA ARG A 98 9.75 1.15 2.29
C ARG A 98 9.22 2.08 3.40
N GLY A 99 9.32 1.66 4.66
CA GLY A 99 8.93 2.47 5.82
C GLY A 99 9.76 3.75 5.97
N LEU A 100 11.09 3.67 5.81
CA LEU A 100 11.98 4.83 5.80
C LEU A 100 11.62 5.82 4.70
N LEU A 101 11.46 5.33 3.47
CA LEU A 101 11.11 6.17 2.33
C LEU A 101 9.78 6.89 2.59
N GLY A 102 8.76 6.15 3.06
CA GLY A 102 7.48 6.72 3.42
C GLY A 102 7.60 7.79 4.50
N ALA A 103 8.29 7.51 5.60
CA ALA A 103 8.42 8.47 6.71
C ALA A 103 9.23 9.73 6.32
N VAL A 104 10.30 9.58 5.53
CA VAL A 104 11.11 10.70 5.05
C VAL A 104 10.32 11.58 4.07
N MET A 105 9.61 10.96 3.13
CA MET A 105 8.72 11.70 2.22
C MET A 105 7.62 12.43 2.98
N ALA A 106 7.02 11.79 3.99
CA ALA A 106 5.98 12.39 4.82
C ALA A 106 6.49 13.61 5.57
N LYS A 107 7.69 13.51 6.14
CA LYS A 107 8.37 14.63 6.81
C LYS A 107 8.66 15.77 5.85
N ALA A 108 9.16 15.46 4.64
CA ALA A 108 9.46 16.47 3.63
C ALA A 108 8.19 17.21 3.17
N ILE A 109 7.12 16.49 2.87
CA ILE A 109 5.85 17.08 2.42
C ILE A 109 5.16 17.86 3.53
N LYS A 110 5.26 17.43 4.80
CA LYS A 110 4.79 18.22 5.94
C LYS A 110 5.52 19.56 6.07
N LYS A 111 6.82 19.61 5.75
CA LYS A 111 7.62 20.84 5.79
C LYS A 111 7.35 21.74 4.57
N THR A 112 7.22 21.15 3.40
CA THR A 112 6.96 21.84 2.13
C THR A 112 5.84 21.12 1.40
N PRO A 113 4.58 21.56 1.57
CA PRO A 113 3.45 20.95 0.90
C PRO A 113 3.61 21.01 -0.61
N VAL A 114 3.49 19.86 -1.28
CA VAL A 114 3.58 19.76 -2.73
C VAL A 114 2.16 19.56 -3.30
N PRO A 115 1.71 20.39 -4.26
CA PRO A 115 0.40 20.22 -4.89
C PRO A 115 0.22 18.80 -5.45
N GLY A 116 -0.87 18.14 -5.09
CA GLY A 116 -1.17 16.76 -5.52
C GLY A 116 -0.52 15.65 -4.67
N TYR A 117 0.30 16.01 -3.67
CA TYR A 117 0.83 15.07 -2.68
C TYR A 117 0.30 15.43 -1.29
N SER A 118 -0.82 14.83 -0.93
CA SER A 118 -1.39 14.91 0.41
C SER A 118 -0.91 13.75 1.29
N HIS A 119 -0.96 13.94 2.61
CA HIS A 119 -0.69 12.91 3.62
C HIS A 119 -1.29 11.53 3.29
N PRO A 120 -2.54 11.41 2.78
CA PRO A 120 -3.16 10.15 2.37
C PRO A 120 -2.31 9.23 1.49
N ARG A 121 -1.52 9.76 0.54
CA ARG A 121 -0.74 8.91 -0.38
C ARG A 121 0.52 8.32 0.24
N ILE A 122 1.16 9.07 1.13
CA ILE A 122 2.39 8.64 1.80
C ILE A 122 2.07 7.60 2.87
N TRP A 123 0.93 7.76 3.52
CA TRP A 123 0.36 6.78 4.45
C TRP A 123 0.19 5.40 3.83
N LEU A 124 -0.16 5.32 2.54
CA LEU A 124 -0.25 4.05 1.82
C LEU A 124 1.05 3.25 1.90
N LEU A 125 2.21 3.92 1.87
CA LEU A 125 3.51 3.26 1.95
C LEU A 125 3.75 2.54 3.28
N ILE A 126 3.06 2.96 4.34
CA ILE A 126 3.26 2.50 5.72
C ILE A 126 2.12 1.59 6.18
N THR A 127 0.87 2.01 5.97
CA THR A 127 -0.32 1.28 6.43
C THR A 127 -0.91 0.37 5.38
N GLY A 128 -0.68 0.63 4.09
CA GLY A 128 -1.48 0.02 3.03
C GLY A 128 -2.97 0.33 3.10
N GLU A 129 -3.36 1.34 3.89
CA GLU A 129 -4.73 1.79 4.07
C GLU A 129 -4.90 3.17 3.44
N TYR A 130 -6.00 3.34 2.71
CA TYR A 130 -6.44 4.62 2.18
C TYR A 130 -7.47 5.21 3.14
N TYR A 131 -7.19 6.42 3.64
CA TYR A 131 -8.16 7.25 4.34
C TYR A 131 -8.78 8.18 3.30
N ASP A 132 -10.07 7.98 3.00
CA ASP A 132 -10.84 8.90 2.17
C ASP A 132 -11.25 10.07 3.08
N GLU A 133 -10.61 11.23 2.93
CA GLU A 133 -11.10 12.46 3.55
C GLU A 133 -12.30 12.96 2.73
N ARG A 134 -13.46 12.33 2.93
CA ARG A 134 -14.76 12.89 2.52
C ARG A 134 -15.55 13.30 3.75
#